data_AF-A0AAV5UW51-F1
#
_entry.id   AF-A0AAV5UW51-F1
#
_cell.length_a   1.000
_cell.length_b   1.000
_cell.length_c   1.000
_cell.angle_alpha   90.00
_cell.angle_beta   90.00
_cell.angle_gamma   90.00
#
_symmetry.space_group_name_H-M   'P 1'
#
loop_
_entity.id
_entity.type
_entity.pdbx_description
1 polymer ?
#
loop_
_entity_poly.entity_id
_entity_poly.type
_entity_poly.pdbx_seq_one_letter_code
_entity_poly.pdbx_strand_id
1 'polypeptide(L)'
;YAQIVALFIVGVSAQWSAWTDTPDTVCPDICGYCGLRVVATRTCTGVCSGPSQRYEECGAALCNFPRKTCCPGYVKGIFPSKEFECVAISTIAAKTTIA
;
A
#
# COMPACT_ATOMS: atom_id res chain seq x y z
N TYR A 1 6.14 -56.94 24.01
CA TYR A 1 6.36 -55.99 22.91
C TYR A 1 5.06 -55.22 22.69
N ALA A 2 4.94 -54.01 23.25
CA ALA A 2 3.79 -53.15 23.04
C ALA A 2 4.31 -51.89 22.34
N GLN A 3 3.95 -51.70 21.07
CA GLN A 3 4.32 -50.53 20.29
C GLN A 3 3.27 -49.44 20.54
N ILE A 4 3.72 -48.32 21.13
CA ILE A 4 2.91 -47.11 21.29
C ILE A 4 2.81 -46.47 19.90
N VAL A 5 1.63 -46.54 19.29
CA VAL A 5 1.31 -45.81 18.06
C VAL A 5 1.07 -44.36 18.44
N ALA A 6 2.08 -43.51 18.23
CA ALA A 6 1.93 -42.07 18.38
C ALA A 6 1.05 -41.53 17.24
N LEU A 7 -0.21 -41.24 17.54
CA LEU A 7 -1.10 -40.49 16.65
C LEU A 7 -0.62 -39.03 16.61
N PHE A 8 0.19 -38.68 15.61
CA PHE A 8 0.50 -37.29 15.29
C PHE A 8 -0.77 -36.63 14.73
N ILE A 9 -1.58 -36.06 15.61
CA ILE A 9 -2.57 -35.06 15.22
C ILE A 9 -1.81 -33.85 14.68
N VAL A 10 -1.71 -33.74 13.35
CA VAL A 10 -1.21 -32.53 12.69
C VAL A 10 -2.23 -31.43 12.97
N GLY A 11 -1.98 -30.65 14.03
CA GLY A 11 -2.74 -29.44 14.29
C GLY A 11 -2.49 -28.48 13.13
N VAL A 12 -3.51 -28.23 12.31
CA VAL A 12 -3.43 -27.22 11.25
C VAL A 12 -3.52 -25.86 11.94
N SER A 13 -2.39 -25.32 12.41
CA SER A 13 -2.37 -23.95 12.93
C SER A 13 -2.63 -22.99 11.78
N ALA A 14 -3.60 -22.09 11.95
CA ALA A 14 -3.87 -21.07 10.95
C ALA A 14 -2.61 -20.21 10.75
N GLN A 15 -2.06 -20.21 9.54
CA GLN A 15 -0.77 -19.57 9.28
C GLN A 15 -0.83 -18.71 8.02
N TRP A 16 -0.34 -17.48 8.16
CA TRP A 16 -0.08 -16.59 7.03
C TRP A 16 1.17 -17.04 6.26
N SER A 17 1.11 -17.00 4.93
CA SER A 17 2.29 -17.07 4.09
C SER A 17 3.17 -15.84 4.29
N ALA A 18 4.41 -15.92 3.81
CA ALA A 18 5.22 -14.73 3.60
C ALA A 18 4.49 -13.75 2.67
N TRP A 19 4.80 -12.46 2.82
CA TRP A 19 4.35 -11.45 1.87
C TRP A 19 5.08 -11.62 0.55
N THR A 20 4.35 -11.50 -0.54
CA THR A 20 4.86 -11.51 -1.91
C THR A 20 4.58 -10.14 -2.52
N ASP A 21 5.64 -9.43 -2.91
CA ASP A 21 5.52 -8.13 -3.54
C ASP A 21 4.83 -8.25 -4.91
N THR A 22 4.03 -7.24 -5.26
CA THR A 22 3.27 -7.18 -6.51
C THR A 22 3.65 -5.94 -7.32
N PRO A 23 4.92 -5.85 -7.79
CA PRO A 23 5.46 -4.63 -8.42
C PRO A 23 4.75 -4.26 -9.72
N ASP A 24 4.16 -5.23 -10.42
CA ASP A 24 3.49 -5.03 -11.71
C ASP A 24 2.04 -4.54 -11.58
N THR A 25 1.57 -4.26 -10.36
CA THR A 25 0.21 -3.76 -10.15
C THR A 25 0.10 -2.32 -10.64
N VAL A 26 -0.64 -2.15 -11.75
CA VAL A 26 -0.90 -0.84 -12.34
C VAL A 26 -1.72 0.03 -11.38
N CYS A 27 -1.37 1.31 -11.31
CA CYS A 27 -2.13 2.29 -10.54
C CYS A 27 -3.50 2.53 -11.20
N PRO A 28 -4.62 2.35 -10.48
CA PRO A 28 -5.95 2.53 -11.06
C PRO A 28 -6.28 3.99 -11.39
N ASP A 29 -5.62 4.94 -10.74
CA ASP A 29 -5.76 6.38 -11.01
C ASP A 29 -4.40 7.03 -11.19
N ILE A 30 -4.12 7.52 -12.38
CA ILE A 30 -2.77 7.96 -12.78
C ILE A 30 -2.40 9.35 -12.26
N CYS A 31 -3.29 10.03 -11.55
CA CYS A 31 -3.06 11.40 -11.07
C CYS A 31 -3.56 11.65 -9.63
N GLY A 32 -3.06 12.71 -9.03
CA GLY A 32 -3.54 13.31 -7.79
C GLY A 32 -3.16 12.58 -6.51
N TYR A 33 -2.39 11.49 -6.57
CA TYR A 33 -2.28 10.49 -5.50
C TYR A 33 -3.65 9.91 -5.09
N CYS A 34 -4.58 9.82 -6.04
CA CYS A 34 -5.93 9.33 -5.79
C CYS A 34 -6.05 7.80 -5.90
N GLY A 35 -5.07 7.14 -6.52
CA GLY A 35 -5.09 5.70 -6.75
C GLY A 35 -4.52 4.94 -5.56
N LEU A 36 -5.05 3.74 -5.31
CA LEU A 36 -4.46 2.76 -4.41
C LEU A 36 -4.08 1.52 -5.21
N ARG A 37 -2.80 1.13 -5.15
CA ARG A 37 -2.32 -0.10 -5.77
C ARG A 37 -1.92 -1.11 -4.70
N VAL A 38 -2.10 -2.39 -5.02
CA VAL A 38 -1.61 -3.48 -4.17
C VAL A 38 -0.10 -3.58 -4.37
N VAL A 39 0.65 -3.55 -3.27
CA VAL A 39 2.11 -3.66 -3.29
C VAL A 39 2.63 -4.98 -2.76
N ALA A 40 1.84 -5.67 -1.95
CA ALA A 40 2.15 -7.02 -1.51
C ALA A 40 0.88 -7.79 -1.16
N THR A 41 0.94 -9.10 -1.35
CA THR A 41 -0.15 -10.04 -1.02
C THR A 41 0.37 -11.19 -0.18
N ARG A 42 -0.52 -11.83 0.59
CA ARG A 42 -0.24 -13.08 1.31
C ARG A 42 -1.49 -13.94 1.35
N THR A 43 -1.30 -15.24 1.46
CA THR A 43 -2.38 -16.23 1.58
C THR A 43 -2.40 -16.81 2.98
N CYS A 44 -3.55 -17.31 3.41
CA CYS A 44 -3.72 -17.97 4.70
C CYS A 44 -4.14 -19.42 4.49
N THR A 45 -3.53 -20.31 5.25
CA THR A 45 -4.03 -21.68 5.40
C THR A 45 -4.81 -21.74 6.71
N GLY A 46 -6.14 -21.88 6.66
CA GLY A 46 -7.03 -21.88 7.83
C GLY A 46 -7.76 -20.55 8.06
N VAL A 47 -8.02 -20.20 9.32
CA VAL A 47 -8.72 -18.95 9.71
C VAL A 47 -7.70 -17.96 10.25
N CYS A 48 -7.24 -17.03 9.40
CA CYS A 48 -6.32 -15.97 9.82
C CYS A 48 -7.05 -14.64 10.02
N SER A 49 -6.59 -13.85 10.99
CA SER A 49 -7.04 -12.48 11.21
C SER A 49 -6.09 -11.47 10.55
N GLY A 50 -6.66 -10.37 10.05
CA GLY A 50 -5.94 -9.25 9.45
C GLY A 50 -5.93 -9.26 7.92
N PRO A 51 -5.26 -8.29 7.29
CA PRO A 51 -5.33 -8.08 5.86
C PRO A 51 -4.50 -9.13 5.07
N SER A 52 -5.01 -9.52 3.91
CA SER A 52 -4.31 -10.34 2.91
C SER A 52 -3.53 -9.52 1.88
N GLN A 53 -3.75 -8.20 1.85
CA GLN A 53 -3.17 -7.28 0.88
C GLN A 53 -2.60 -6.04 1.60
N ARG A 54 -1.52 -5.49 1.05
CA ARG A 54 -0.98 -4.18 1.42
C ARG A 54 -1.17 -3.23 0.25
N TYR A 55 -1.51 -1.99 0.58
CA TYR A 55 -1.78 -0.95 -0.40
C TYR A 55 -0.81 0.21 -0.25
N GLU A 56 -0.55 0.88 -1.36
CA GLU A 56 0.18 2.14 -1.42
C GLU A 56 -0.57 3.12 -2.33
N GLU A 57 -0.54 4.40 -1.99
CA GLU A 57 -1.05 5.48 -2.82
C GLU A 57 -0.19 5.64 -4.08
N CYS A 58 -0.81 5.98 -5.20
CA CYS A 58 -0.15 6.05 -6.50
C CYS A 58 -0.74 7.12 -7.41
N GLY A 59 -0.02 7.45 -8.49
CA GLY A 59 -0.42 8.48 -9.45
C GLY A 59 0.00 9.88 -9.01
N ALA A 60 1.30 10.11 -8.84
CA ALA A 60 1.84 11.38 -8.32
C ALA A 60 1.57 12.60 -9.21
N ALA A 61 1.37 12.40 -10.51
CA ALA A 61 1.12 13.46 -11.48
C ALA A 61 -0.08 14.32 -11.08
N LEU A 62 -0.06 15.62 -11.38
CA LEU A 62 -1.20 16.49 -11.12
C LEU A 62 -2.41 16.08 -11.96
N CYS A 63 -3.60 16.04 -11.36
CA CYS A 63 -4.83 15.89 -12.11
C CYS A 63 -5.21 17.19 -12.84
N ASN A 64 -5.75 17.04 -14.03
CA ASN A 64 -6.32 18.14 -14.80
C ASN A 64 -7.76 18.44 -14.38
N PHE A 65 -8.21 19.66 -14.65
CA PHE A 65 -9.62 20.05 -14.55
C PHE A 65 -10.52 19.08 -15.35
N PRO A 66 -11.72 18.71 -14.87
CA PRO A 66 -12.46 19.25 -13.72
C PRO A 66 -12.15 18.57 -12.37
N ARG A 67 -11.24 17.60 -12.34
CA ARG A 67 -10.89 16.92 -11.10
C ARG A 67 -10.05 17.84 -10.23
N LYS A 68 -10.11 17.63 -8.91
CA LYS A 68 -9.18 18.27 -7.98
C LYS A 68 -7.76 17.87 -8.38
N THR A 69 -6.85 18.84 -8.40
CA THR A 69 -5.47 18.63 -8.82
C THR A 69 -4.75 17.54 -7.98
N CYS A 70 -5.00 17.52 -6.67
CA CYS A 70 -4.51 16.49 -5.74
C CYS A 70 -5.65 15.99 -4.84
N CYS A 71 -5.57 14.72 -4.44
CA CYS A 71 -6.48 14.11 -3.48
C CYS A 71 -6.20 14.59 -2.03
N PRO A 72 -7.14 14.40 -1.10
CA PRO A 72 -6.97 14.80 0.30
C PRO A 72 -5.69 14.22 0.90
N GLY A 73 -4.96 15.02 1.69
CA GLY A 73 -3.65 14.64 2.22
C GLY A 73 -2.47 15.05 1.33
N TYR A 74 -2.74 15.49 0.10
CA TYR A 74 -1.75 15.91 -0.88
C TYR A 74 -2.02 17.32 -1.43
N VAL A 75 -0.95 18.04 -1.77
CA VAL A 75 -1.02 19.34 -2.44
C VAL A 75 0.01 19.42 -3.57
N LYS A 76 -0.18 20.35 -4.50
CA LYS A 76 0.79 20.61 -5.57
C LYS A 76 2.10 21.10 -4.96
N GLY A 77 3.19 20.37 -5.24
CA GLY A 77 4.54 20.74 -4.87
C GLY A 77 5.50 20.55 -6.04
N ILE A 78 6.77 20.87 -5.79
CA ILE A 78 7.87 20.57 -6.71
C ILE A 78 8.66 19.43 -6.06
N PHE A 79 8.69 18.27 -6.71
CA PHE A 79 9.51 17.16 -6.28
C PHE A 79 10.97 17.38 -6.76
N PRO A 80 12.00 16.71 -6.20
CA PRO A 80 13.41 16.92 -6.60
C PRO A 80 13.69 16.75 -8.10
N SER A 81 12.79 16.09 -8.84
CA SER A 81 12.78 15.98 -10.30
C SER A 81 12.53 17.30 -11.05
N LYS A 82 12.19 18.40 -10.34
CA LYS A 82 11.76 19.70 -10.89
C LYS A 82 10.42 19.64 -11.64
N GLU A 83 9.69 18.55 -11.52
CA GLU A 83 8.34 18.42 -12.05
C GLU A 83 7.32 18.79 -10.96
N PHE A 84 6.18 19.31 -11.40
CA PHE A 84 5.06 19.54 -10.50
C PHE A 84 4.29 18.25 -10.28
N GLU A 85 4.23 17.83 -9.04
CA GLU A 85 3.57 16.61 -8.60
C GLU A 85 2.77 16.88 -7.34
N CYS A 86 1.85 15.99 -7.02
CA CYS A 86 1.19 15.99 -5.73
C CYS A 86 2.19 15.49 -4.68
N VAL A 87 2.35 16.21 -3.58
CA VAL A 87 3.22 15.83 -2.47
C VAL A 87 2.42 15.78 -1.18
N ALA A 88 2.76 14.85 -0.28
CA ALA A 88 2.06 14.70 0.98
C ALA A 88 2.20 15.98 1.81
N ILE A 89 1.10 16.47 2.39
CA ILE A 89 1.11 17.71 3.18
C ILE A 89 2.09 17.62 4.37
N SER A 90 2.27 16.41 4.92
CA SER A 90 3.20 16.14 6.01
C SER A 90 4.68 16.33 5.64
N THR A 91 5.06 16.20 4.37
CA THR A 91 6.45 16.43 3.93
C THR A 91 6.76 17.90 3.70
N ILE A 92 5.75 18.77 3.76
CA ILE A 92 5.86 20.24 3.63
C ILE A 92 6.05 20.90 5.00
N ALA A 93 6.58 20.15 5.96
CA ALA A 93 7.05 20.72 7.21
C ALA A 93 8.16 21.75 6.92
N ALA A 94 7.88 23.01 7.26
CA ALA A 94 8.84 24.09 7.51
C ALA A 94 9.30 25.03 6.38
N LYS A 95 8.42 25.46 5.45
CA LYS A 95 8.70 26.73 4.73
C LYS A 95 7.52 27.64 4.43
N THR A 96 6.48 27.61 5.27
CA THR A 96 5.47 28.68 5.31
C THR A 96 5.82 29.63 6.44
N THR A 97 6.87 30.43 6.27
CA THR A 97 6.93 31.73 6.96
C THR A 97 6.10 32.66 6.10
N ILE A 98 4.89 32.96 6.56
CA ILE A 98 4.12 34.11 6.09
C ILE A 98 4.97 35.34 6.44
N ALA A 99 5.45 36.05 5.41
CA ALA A 99 5.97 37.41 5.52
C ALA A 99 4.89 38.37 5.07
#